data_AF-A0A261XZ15-F1
#
_entry.id   AF-A0A261XZ15-F1
#
_cell.length_a   1.000
_cell.length_b   1.000
_cell.length_c   1.000
_cell.angle_alpha   90.00
_cell.angle_beta   90.00
_cell.angle_gamma   90.00
#
_symmetry.space_group_name_H-M   'P 1'
#
loop_
_entity.id
_entity.type
_entity.pdbx_description
1 polymer ?
#
loop_
_entity_poly.entity_id
_entity_poly.type
_entity_poly.pdbx_seq_one_letter_code
_entity_poly.pdbx_strand_id
1 'polypeptide(L)'
;MSKLVSTTYNIEDAFTPSESNGAHHPDKPPKSPTVHFSDVVGTTPPLEVATSNLPATTTPPPSAEVKAHAIPNTILVPLVHRENELRELMRRNRDFYGLLHHHLTSRSEEAWQEFKSVLYAKRELMPDREWIQEIERFLDSTPSILIKLKELIGYEEDEEEPDSAEVSEDDEGDLVKPGHKVPQHDNIELCCIRAYPNRVATLQPRYRQFFFMAKACLSQNEIPGITSRRGSHVHPSVFLQRVQEGETPSDSEMSDILDELEARAQEHQTQRFQDDDEETRQYREFINVLTTPRRDMSDNAWEQSVEDSLEHWPALLKQLREIVEREVQDARATDTQVE
;
A
#
# COMPACT_ATOMS: atom_id res chain seq x y z
N MET A 1 -36.14 5.96 -42.71
CA MET A 1 -35.86 7.40 -42.87
C MET A 1 -36.38 8.14 -41.64
N SER A 2 -35.66 8.02 -40.52
CA SER A 2 -36.05 8.63 -39.24
C SER A 2 -35.04 9.71 -38.90
N LYS A 3 -35.52 10.95 -38.79
CA LYS A 3 -34.72 12.16 -38.52
C LYS A 3 -34.36 12.20 -37.03
N LEU A 4 -33.07 12.20 -36.72
CA LEU A 4 -32.54 12.57 -35.41
C LEU A 4 -32.30 14.09 -35.41
N VAL A 5 -32.86 14.76 -34.41
CA VAL A 5 -32.72 16.19 -34.16
C VAL A 5 -31.52 16.35 -33.23
N SER A 6 -30.44 16.98 -33.72
CA SER A 6 -29.30 17.39 -32.92
C SER A 6 -29.63 18.65 -32.12
N THR A 7 -29.47 18.57 -30.80
CA THR A 7 -29.46 19.75 -29.93
C THR A 7 -28.02 20.03 -29.53
N THR A 8 -27.44 21.07 -30.12
CA THR A 8 -26.17 21.67 -29.71
C THR A 8 -26.42 22.68 -28.61
N TYR A 9 -25.74 22.52 -27.47
CA TYR A 9 -25.64 23.54 -26.43
C TYR A 9 -24.29 24.27 -26.57
N ASN A 10 -24.35 25.57 -26.83
CA ASN A 10 -23.25 26.51 -26.71
C ASN A 10 -23.10 26.92 -25.24
N ILE A 11 -21.87 26.86 -24.72
CA ILE A 11 -21.49 27.48 -23.45
C ILE A 11 -20.32 28.42 -23.77
N GLU A 12 -20.65 29.68 -24.01
CA GLU A 12 -19.73 30.81 -23.91
C GLU A 12 -20.26 31.69 -22.77
N ASP A 13 -19.49 31.86 -21.70
CA ASP A 13 -19.41 33.07 -20.86
C ASP A 13 -18.39 32.77 -19.74
N ALA A 14 -17.20 33.38 -19.82
CA ALA A 14 -16.86 34.66 -19.20
C ALA A 14 -16.42 34.50 -17.73
N PHE A 15 -15.11 34.38 -17.53
CA PHE A 15 -14.47 34.61 -16.23
C PHE A 15 -13.33 35.63 -16.41
N THR A 16 -13.57 36.83 -15.90
CA THR A 16 -12.56 37.87 -15.67
C THR A 16 -11.91 37.67 -14.29
N PRO A 17 -10.59 37.88 -14.13
CA PRO A 17 -9.94 37.85 -12.84
C PRO A 17 -10.04 39.23 -12.14
N SER A 18 -10.50 39.25 -10.89
CA SER A 18 -10.41 40.42 -10.02
C SER A 18 -9.18 40.29 -9.12
N GLU A 19 -8.21 41.16 -9.36
CA GLU A 19 -7.15 41.52 -8.42
C GLU A 19 -7.75 42.23 -7.20
N SER A 20 -7.40 41.80 -5.98
CA SER A 20 -7.48 42.65 -4.80
C SER A 20 -6.23 42.51 -3.94
N ASN A 21 -5.36 43.51 -4.07
CA ASN A 21 -4.30 43.83 -3.12
C ASN A 21 -4.90 44.18 -1.75
N GLY A 22 -4.40 43.52 -0.70
CA GLY A 22 -4.71 43.85 0.69
C GLY A 22 -3.49 43.59 1.58
N ALA A 23 -2.67 44.62 1.74
CA ALA A 23 -1.55 44.62 2.69
C ALA A 23 -2.09 44.63 4.13
N HIS A 24 -1.76 43.60 4.91
CA HIS A 24 -1.98 43.59 6.36
C HIS A 24 -0.67 43.47 7.13
N HIS A 25 -0.59 44.35 8.13
CA HIS A 25 0.48 44.61 9.08
C HIS A 25 0.80 43.39 9.97
N PRO A 26 2.06 43.20 10.42
CA PRO A 26 2.40 42.15 11.37
C PRO A 26 2.00 42.54 12.80
N ASP A 27 1.11 41.73 13.38
CA ASP A 27 0.76 41.80 14.80
C ASP A 27 1.62 40.85 15.65
N LYS A 28 1.88 41.29 16.87
CA LYS A 28 2.78 40.71 17.88
C LYS A 28 2.51 39.23 18.19
N PRO A 29 3.56 38.43 18.51
CA PRO A 29 3.37 37.10 19.09
C PRO A 29 2.87 37.18 20.54
N PRO A 30 1.89 36.36 20.95
CA PRO A 30 1.49 36.22 22.34
C PRO A 30 2.52 35.41 23.14
N LYS A 31 2.69 35.80 24.40
CA LYS A 31 3.64 35.25 25.37
C LYS A 31 3.25 33.82 25.76
N SER A 32 4.22 32.92 25.70
CA SER A 32 4.12 31.56 26.23
C SER A 32 3.87 31.55 27.74
N PRO A 33 2.97 30.70 28.26
CA PRO A 33 2.82 30.51 29.69
C PRO A 33 3.91 29.56 30.21
N THR A 34 4.71 30.07 31.16
CA THR A 34 5.63 29.28 31.99
C THR A 34 4.83 28.36 32.91
N VAL A 35 4.90 27.05 32.69
CA VAL A 35 4.33 26.04 33.58
C VAL A 35 5.39 25.66 34.63
N HIS A 36 5.10 25.98 35.89
CA HIS A 36 5.84 25.49 37.05
C HIS A 36 5.40 24.05 37.35
N PHE A 37 6.34 23.10 37.26
CA PHE A 37 6.16 21.76 37.80
C PHE A 37 6.46 21.78 39.30
N SER A 38 5.44 21.51 40.11
CA SER A 38 5.57 21.26 41.53
C SER A 38 5.78 19.76 41.77
N ASP A 39 6.86 19.43 42.47
CA ASP A 39 7.16 18.09 42.97
C ASP A 39 6.04 17.60 43.90
N VAL A 40 5.34 16.55 43.49
CA VAL A 40 4.46 15.77 44.37
C VAL A 40 5.12 14.41 44.59
N VAL A 41 5.75 14.28 45.75
CA VAL A 41 6.24 13.02 46.32
C VAL A 41 5.02 12.21 46.76
N GLY A 42 4.62 11.25 45.93
CA GLY A 42 3.58 10.27 46.23
C GLY A 42 4.18 8.98 46.80
N THR A 43 4.04 8.80 48.11
CA THR A 43 4.37 7.57 48.83
C THR A 43 3.49 6.40 48.35
N THR A 44 4.11 5.41 47.71
CA THR A 44 3.49 4.10 47.38
C THR A 44 3.29 3.25 48.64
N PRO A 45 2.08 2.71 48.89
CA PRO A 45 1.87 1.67 49.89
C PRO A 45 2.34 0.30 49.37
N PRO A 46 2.71 -0.63 50.28
CA PRO A 46 3.24 -1.94 49.91
C PRO A 46 2.09 -2.86 49.44
N LEU A 47 2.28 -3.49 48.28
CA LEU A 47 1.39 -4.54 47.77
C LEU A 47 1.46 -5.78 48.67
N GLU A 48 0.34 -6.12 49.29
CA GLU A 48 0.14 -7.42 49.94
C GLU A 48 0.04 -8.52 48.88
N VAL A 49 0.90 -9.53 49.05
CA VAL A 49 0.96 -10.74 48.23
C VAL A 49 -0.19 -11.65 48.65
N ALA A 50 -1.32 -11.57 47.93
CA ALA A 50 -2.39 -12.55 48.05
C ALA A 50 -2.00 -13.84 47.29
N THR A 51 -1.41 -14.80 48.00
CA THR A 51 -1.23 -16.19 47.57
C THR A 51 -2.60 -16.83 47.32
N SER A 52 -3.05 -16.81 46.06
CA SER A 52 -4.18 -17.62 45.59
C SER A 52 -3.71 -19.04 45.32
N ASN A 53 -4.18 -19.98 46.15
CA ASN A 53 -4.08 -21.41 45.93
C ASN A 53 -4.91 -21.80 44.70
N LEU A 54 -4.25 -22.12 43.59
CA LEU A 54 -4.86 -22.73 42.40
C LEU A 54 -4.77 -24.26 42.50
N PRO A 55 -5.89 -24.99 42.38
CA PRO A 55 -5.86 -26.46 42.27
C PRO A 55 -5.28 -26.87 40.92
N ALA A 56 -4.13 -27.56 40.97
CA ALA A 56 -3.46 -28.14 39.83
C ALA A 56 -4.21 -29.38 39.33
N THR A 57 -5.02 -29.22 38.27
CA THR A 57 -5.40 -30.35 37.40
C THR A 57 -5.83 -29.83 36.02
N THR A 58 -4.87 -29.31 35.25
CA THR A 58 -5.11 -28.91 33.86
C THR A 58 -4.73 -30.08 32.95
N THR A 59 -5.73 -30.88 32.60
CA THR A 59 -5.64 -31.86 31.51
C THR A 59 -5.25 -31.11 30.23
N PRO A 60 -4.22 -31.54 29.49
CA PRO A 60 -3.83 -30.87 28.25
C PRO A 60 -5.03 -30.87 27.29
N PRO A 61 -5.36 -29.72 26.66
CA PRO A 61 -6.46 -29.66 25.72
C PRO A 61 -6.20 -30.69 24.60
N PRO A 62 -7.24 -31.44 24.17
CA PRO A 62 -7.09 -32.40 23.09
C PRO A 62 -6.51 -31.66 21.88
N SER A 63 -5.38 -32.15 21.38
CA SER A 63 -4.72 -31.61 20.19
C SER A 63 -5.75 -31.53 19.07
N ALA A 64 -6.14 -30.31 18.70
CA ALA A 64 -7.07 -30.08 17.61
C ALA A 64 -6.37 -30.50 16.32
N GLU A 65 -6.73 -31.67 15.81
CA GLU A 65 -6.29 -32.15 14.51
C GLU A 65 -6.92 -31.25 13.43
N VAL A 66 -6.16 -30.26 12.97
CA VAL A 66 -6.56 -29.39 11.86
C VAL A 66 -6.51 -30.23 10.59
N LYS A 67 -7.67 -30.71 10.15
CA LYS A 67 -7.80 -31.36 8.84
C LYS A 67 -7.57 -30.30 7.77
N ALA A 68 -6.34 -30.22 7.27
CA ALA A 68 -6.02 -29.47 6.07
C ALA A 68 -6.83 -30.09 4.92
N HIS A 69 -7.83 -29.37 4.43
CA HIS A 69 -8.53 -29.75 3.22
C HIS A 69 -7.67 -29.27 2.06
N ALA A 70 -7.37 -30.16 1.11
CA ALA A 70 -6.70 -29.75 -0.12
C ALA A 70 -7.57 -28.69 -0.80
N ILE A 71 -7.01 -27.49 -0.95
CA ILE A 71 -7.66 -26.38 -1.64
C ILE A 71 -7.58 -26.72 -3.14
N PRO A 72 -8.71 -26.82 -3.86
CA PRO A 72 -8.68 -27.05 -5.30
C PRO A 72 -7.84 -25.97 -5.99
N ASN A 73 -6.98 -26.36 -6.93
CA ASN A 73 -6.14 -25.44 -7.73
C ASN A 73 -6.96 -24.45 -8.58
N THR A 74 -8.29 -24.57 -8.58
CA THR A 74 -9.20 -23.65 -9.24
C THR A 74 -9.54 -22.42 -8.40
N ILE A 75 -9.12 -22.37 -7.14
CA ILE A 75 -9.34 -21.23 -6.24
C ILE A 75 -8.15 -20.29 -6.35
N LEU A 76 -8.31 -19.24 -7.15
CA LEU A 76 -7.28 -18.20 -7.35
C LEU A 76 -7.42 -17.05 -6.35
N VAL A 77 -8.55 -17.00 -5.63
CA VAL A 77 -8.89 -15.89 -4.74
C VAL A 77 -9.28 -16.46 -3.37
N PRO A 78 -8.71 -15.98 -2.24
CA PRO A 78 -8.96 -16.52 -0.90
C PRO A 78 -10.35 -16.21 -0.33
N LEU A 79 -11.33 -15.81 -1.15
CA LEU A 79 -12.69 -15.46 -0.73
C LEU A 79 -13.63 -16.67 -0.89
N VAL A 80 -13.83 -17.44 0.19
CA VAL A 80 -14.65 -18.66 0.19
C VAL A 80 -16.12 -18.34 -0.10
N HIS A 81 -16.66 -17.30 0.54
CA HIS A 81 -17.99 -16.74 0.36
C HIS A 81 -17.91 -15.39 -0.34
N ARG A 82 -17.35 -15.41 -1.56
CA ARG A 82 -17.02 -14.23 -2.40
C ARG A 82 -17.99 -13.05 -2.24
N GLU A 83 -19.29 -13.26 -2.44
CA GLU A 83 -20.28 -12.18 -2.36
C GLU A 83 -20.33 -11.45 -1.00
N ASN A 84 -20.24 -12.19 0.10
CA ASN A 84 -20.37 -11.63 1.46
C ASN A 84 -19.05 -11.03 1.93
N GLU A 85 -17.95 -11.73 1.63
CA GLU A 85 -16.62 -11.26 1.98
C GLU A 85 -16.26 -9.99 1.20
N LEU A 86 -16.60 -9.90 -0.10
CA LEU A 86 -16.42 -8.65 -0.87
C LEU A 86 -17.29 -7.51 -0.34
N ARG A 87 -18.55 -7.74 0.05
CA ARG A 87 -19.38 -6.68 0.65
C ARG A 87 -18.73 -6.13 1.91
N GLU A 88 -18.21 -7.01 2.75
CA GLU A 88 -17.53 -6.63 3.98
C GLU A 88 -16.19 -5.93 3.71
N LEU A 89 -15.42 -6.42 2.73
CA LEU A 89 -14.18 -5.81 2.26
C LEU A 89 -14.43 -4.38 1.75
N MET A 90 -15.45 -4.18 0.92
CA MET A 90 -15.83 -2.86 0.40
C MET A 90 -16.38 -1.95 1.51
N ARG A 91 -17.08 -2.50 2.49
CA ARG A 91 -17.56 -1.74 3.66
C ARG A 91 -16.40 -1.21 4.51
N ARG A 92 -15.30 -1.96 4.61
CA ARG A 92 -14.07 -1.55 5.33
C ARG A 92 -13.23 -0.57 4.52
N ASN A 93 -13.23 -0.70 3.20
CA ASN A 93 -12.46 0.13 2.27
C ASN A 93 -13.36 1.15 1.55
N ARG A 94 -14.12 1.96 2.32
CA ARG A 94 -15.15 2.84 1.75
C ARG A 94 -14.60 3.85 0.75
N ASP A 95 -13.43 4.42 1.03
CA ASP A 95 -12.83 5.44 0.17
C ASP A 95 -12.45 4.86 -1.19
N PHE A 96 -11.86 3.66 -1.19
CA PHE A 96 -11.54 2.92 -2.40
C PHE A 96 -12.80 2.55 -3.19
N TYR A 97 -13.84 2.07 -2.51
CA TYR A 97 -15.11 1.75 -3.17
C TYR A 97 -15.79 3.01 -3.76
N GLY A 98 -15.69 4.15 -3.08
CA GLY A 98 -16.16 5.45 -3.58
C GLY A 98 -15.42 5.86 -4.86
N LEU A 99 -14.09 5.71 -4.88
CA LEU A 99 -13.28 5.95 -6.08
C LEU A 99 -13.68 5.04 -7.25
N LEU A 100 -13.86 3.74 -6.97
CA LEU A 100 -14.27 2.74 -7.95
C LEU A 100 -15.65 3.05 -8.54
N HIS A 101 -16.62 3.40 -7.68
CA HIS A 101 -17.96 3.83 -8.08
C HIS A 101 -17.91 5.09 -8.93
N HIS A 102 -17.16 6.12 -8.50
CA HIS A 102 -17.06 7.38 -9.22
C HIS A 102 -16.48 7.15 -10.62
N HIS A 103 -15.42 6.36 -10.73
CA HIS A 103 -14.78 6.02 -12.00
C HIS A 103 -15.76 5.36 -12.98
N LEU A 104 -16.51 4.35 -12.53
CA LEU A 104 -17.41 3.61 -13.41
C LEU A 104 -18.68 4.39 -13.76
N THR A 105 -19.27 5.11 -12.80
CA THR A 105 -20.44 5.97 -13.05
C THR A 105 -20.10 7.15 -13.97
N SER A 106 -18.83 7.60 -14.00
CA SER A 106 -18.41 8.64 -14.96
C SER A 106 -18.52 8.18 -16.43
N ARG A 107 -18.50 6.87 -16.68
CA ARG A 107 -18.74 6.27 -18.01
C ARG A 107 -20.24 6.13 -18.27
N SER A 108 -20.94 5.40 -17.39
CA SER A 108 -22.40 5.34 -17.32
C SER A 108 -22.88 4.68 -16.04
N GLU A 109 -24.11 4.95 -15.63
CA GLU A 109 -24.72 4.27 -14.47
C GLU A 109 -24.99 2.78 -14.78
N GLU A 110 -25.30 2.42 -16.03
CA GLU A 110 -25.47 1.02 -16.40
C GLU A 110 -24.16 0.24 -16.25
N ALA A 111 -23.01 0.83 -16.62
CA ALA A 111 -21.71 0.19 -16.49
C ALA A 111 -21.37 -0.13 -15.02
N TRP A 112 -21.77 0.75 -14.10
CA TRP A 112 -21.65 0.49 -12.66
C TRP A 112 -22.53 -0.68 -12.20
N GLN A 113 -23.78 -0.75 -12.64
CA GLN A 113 -24.67 -1.86 -12.27
C GLN A 113 -24.19 -3.19 -12.84
N GLU A 114 -23.71 -3.21 -14.08
CA GLU A 114 -23.11 -4.41 -14.69
C GLU A 114 -21.85 -4.84 -13.93
N PHE A 115 -20.93 -3.92 -13.67
CA PHE A 115 -19.73 -4.20 -12.87
C PHE A 115 -20.10 -4.75 -11.49
N LYS A 116 -21.09 -4.15 -10.81
CA LYS A 116 -21.56 -4.59 -9.51
C LYS A 116 -22.11 -6.02 -9.56
N SER A 117 -22.78 -6.39 -10.65
CA SER A 117 -23.28 -7.76 -10.86
C SER A 117 -22.14 -8.77 -11.00
N VAL A 118 -21.04 -8.41 -11.68
CA VAL A 118 -19.82 -9.21 -11.78
C VAL A 118 -19.10 -9.28 -10.44
N LEU A 119 -18.87 -8.15 -9.79
CA LEU A 119 -18.12 -8.04 -8.53
C LEU A 119 -18.73 -8.91 -7.42
N TYR A 120 -20.06 -8.99 -7.35
CA TYR A 120 -20.78 -9.80 -6.38
C TYR A 120 -21.33 -11.12 -6.95
N ALA A 121 -20.90 -11.54 -8.13
CA ALA A 121 -21.29 -12.83 -8.70
C ALA A 121 -20.87 -13.96 -7.74
N LYS A 122 -21.70 -14.99 -7.59
CA LYS A 122 -21.36 -16.17 -6.78
C LYS A 122 -20.33 -17.04 -7.49
N ARG A 123 -19.43 -17.70 -6.74
CA ARG A 123 -18.34 -18.50 -7.31
C ARG A 123 -18.86 -19.67 -8.17
N GLU A 124 -20.03 -20.20 -7.83
CA GLU A 124 -20.68 -21.28 -8.59
C GLU A 124 -21.21 -20.81 -9.95
N LEU A 125 -21.44 -19.51 -10.13
CA LEU A 125 -21.94 -18.92 -11.39
C LEU A 125 -20.82 -18.42 -12.28
N MET A 126 -19.68 -18.03 -11.70
CA MET A 126 -18.56 -17.43 -12.41
C MET A 126 -17.25 -17.85 -11.72
N PRO A 127 -16.47 -18.77 -12.32
CA PRO A 127 -15.17 -19.20 -11.80
C PRO A 127 -14.21 -18.04 -11.59
N ASP A 128 -13.23 -18.19 -10.69
CA ASP A 128 -12.34 -17.08 -10.30
C ASP A 128 -11.57 -16.48 -11.50
N ARG A 129 -11.13 -17.32 -12.46
CA ARG A 129 -10.42 -16.86 -13.66
C ARG A 129 -11.31 -16.00 -14.58
N GLU A 130 -12.55 -16.42 -14.83
CA GLU A 130 -13.49 -15.62 -15.63
C GLU A 130 -13.91 -14.35 -14.88
N TRP A 131 -14.10 -14.47 -13.56
CA TRP A 131 -14.47 -13.36 -12.69
C TRP A 131 -13.43 -12.24 -12.70
N ILE A 132 -12.15 -12.59 -12.56
CA ILE A 132 -11.08 -11.59 -12.58
C ILE A 132 -10.93 -10.96 -13.97
N GLN A 133 -11.04 -11.74 -15.05
CA GLN A 133 -10.99 -11.24 -16.42
C GLN A 133 -12.10 -10.23 -16.73
N GLU A 134 -13.32 -10.47 -16.25
CA GLU A 134 -14.40 -9.50 -16.40
C GLU A 134 -14.15 -8.22 -15.59
N ILE A 135 -13.62 -8.35 -14.36
CA ILE A 135 -13.21 -7.18 -13.57
C ILE A 135 -12.14 -6.37 -14.29
N GLU A 136 -11.13 -7.03 -14.88
CA GLU A 136 -10.08 -6.40 -15.68
C GLU A 136 -10.67 -5.65 -16.87
N ARG A 137 -11.64 -6.25 -17.57
CA ARG A 137 -12.32 -5.61 -18.70
C ARG A 137 -13.03 -4.31 -18.29
N PHE A 138 -13.65 -4.25 -17.12
CA PHE A 138 -14.27 -3.01 -16.62
C PHE A 138 -13.24 -1.95 -16.21
N LEU A 139 -12.07 -2.37 -15.74
CA LEU A 139 -11.02 -1.50 -15.17
C LEU A 139 -9.82 -1.29 -16.10
N ASP A 140 -9.96 -1.68 -17.37
CA ASP A 140 -8.94 -1.61 -18.41
C ASP A 140 -8.29 -0.22 -18.56
N SER A 141 -9.09 0.84 -18.47
CA SER A 141 -8.61 2.22 -18.58
C SER A 141 -7.86 2.71 -17.36
N THR A 142 -7.95 1.99 -16.23
CA THR A 142 -7.42 2.45 -14.95
C THR A 142 -6.67 1.34 -14.22
N PRO A 143 -5.48 0.97 -14.71
CA PRO A 143 -4.69 -0.13 -14.15
C PRO A 143 -4.39 0.02 -12.65
N SER A 144 -4.26 1.25 -12.15
CA SER A 144 -3.99 1.50 -10.73
C SER A 144 -5.13 1.06 -9.80
N ILE A 145 -6.40 1.25 -10.20
CA ILE A 145 -7.56 0.79 -9.44
C ILE A 145 -7.63 -0.74 -9.47
N LEU A 146 -7.36 -1.34 -10.64
CA LEU A 146 -7.32 -2.78 -10.82
C LEU A 146 -6.26 -3.44 -9.94
N ILE A 147 -5.02 -2.93 -9.96
CA ILE A 147 -3.93 -3.44 -9.11
C ILE A 147 -4.34 -3.38 -7.64
N LYS A 148 -4.91 -2.25 -7.20
CA LYS A 148 -5.34 -2.12 -5.80
C LYS A 148 -6.47 -3.09 -5.45
N LEU A 149 -7.40 -3.34 -6.37
CA LEU A 149 -8.46 -4.32 -6.19
C LEU A 149 -7.88 -5.74 -6.08
N LYS A 150 -6.95 -6.12 -6.96
CA LYS A 150 -6.23 -7.42 -6.93
C LYS A 150 -5.51 -7.63 -5.60
N GLU A 151 -4.79 -6.61 -5.11
CA GLU A 151 -4.16 -6.64 -3.78
C GLU A 151 -5.19 -6.86 -2.66
N LEU A 152 -6.32 -6.14 -2.69
CA LEU A 152 -7.33 -6.21 -1.63
C LEU A 152 -8.04 -7.56 -1.57
N ILE A 153 -8.27 -8.19 -2.72
CA ILE A 153 -8.92 -9.51 -2.80
C ILE A 153 -7.91 -10.66 -2.65
N GLY A 154 -6.61 -10.38 -2.62
CA GLY A 154 -5.55 -11.38 -2.55
C GLY A 154 -5.45 -12.22 -3.82
N TYR A 155 -5.65 -11.60 -4.99
CA TYR A 155 -5.40 -12.25 -6.28
C TYR A 155 -3.93 -12.07 -6.63
N GLU A 156 -3.19 -13.17 -6.64
CA GLU A 156 -1.83 -13.23 -7.17
C GLU A 156 -1.95 -13.76 -8.60
N GLU A 157 -1.46 -12.97 -9.56
CA GLU A 157 -1.37 -13.44 -10.93
C GLU A 157 -0.25 -14.47 -10.94
N ASP A 158 -0.61 -15.75 -11.07
CA ASP A 158 0.37 -16.78 -11.35
C ASP A 158 1.09 -16.31 -12.61
N GLU A 159 2.32 -15.83 -12.47
CA GLU A 159 3.22 -15.65 -13.59
C GLU A 159 3.29 -17.04 -14.22
N GLU A 160 2.49 -17.28 -15.26
CA GLU A 160 2.50 -18.52 -16.01
C GLU A 160 3.96 -18.72 -16.41
N GLU A 161 4.70 -19.53 -15.64
CA GLU A 161 6.04 -19.97 -16.01
C GLU A 161 5.83 -20.51 -17.41
N PRO A 162 6.42 -19.86 -18.44
CA PRO A 162 6.04 -20.10 -19.82
C PRO A 162 6.15 -21.58 -20.03
N ASP A 163 4.98 -22.23 -20.23
CA ASP A 163 4.80 -23.67 -20.30
C ASP A 163 6.01 -24.20 -21.03
N SER A 164 6.93 -24.81 -20.27
CA SER A 164 8.19 -25.29 -20.77
C SER A 164 7.82 -26.43 -21.69
N ALA A 165 7.56 -26.05 -22.95
CA ALA A 165 7.07 -26.93 -23.98
C ALA A 165 7.98 -28.14 -23.94
N GLU A 166 7.44 -29.27 -23.48
CA GLU A 166 8.16 -30.53 -23.41
C GLU A 166 8.69 -30.78 -24.82
N VAL A 167 9.97 -30.48 -24.99
CA VAL A 167 10.72 -30.75 -26.19
C VAL A 167 10.70 -32.25 -26.28
N SER A 168 9.94 -32.75 -27.24
CA SER A 168 9.81 -34.17 -27.54
C SER A 168 11.22 -34.72 -27.78
N GLU A 169 11.70 -35.51 -26.83
CA GLU A 169 12.94 -36.25 -26.90
C GLU A 169 12.77 -37.41 -27.91
N ASP A 170 12.90 -37.14 -29.21
CA ASP A 170 12.95 -38.19 -30.24
C ASP A 170 13.77 -37.76 -31.47
N ASP A 171 14.88 -37.05 -31.26
CA ASP A 171 15.90 -36.86 -32.31
C ASP A 171 17.30 -37.05 -31.73
N GLU A 172 17.82 -38.29 -31.85
CA GLU A 172 19.23 -38.64 -31.66
C GLU A 172 20.11 -38.01 -32.76
N GLY A 173 20.20 -36.69 -32.73
CA GLY A 173 21.07 -35.90 -33.60
C GLY A 173 21.94 -34.98 -32.76
N ASP A 174 23.16 -35.45 -32.47
CA ASP A 174 24.29 -34.77 -31.82
C ASP A 174 24.49 -33.31 -32.26
N LEU A 175 23.70 -32.42 -31.67
CA LEU A 175 23.79 -30.97 -31.80
C LEU A 175 23.53 -30.39 -30.40
N VAL A 176 24.63 -30.14 -29.69
CA VAL A 176 24.69 -29.46 -28.40
C VAL A 176 23.92 -28.14 -28.48
N LYS A 177 22.62 -28.16 -28.18
CA LYS A 177 21.83 -26.93 -28.05
C LYS A 177 22.30 -26.23 -26.78
N PRO A 178 22.77 -24.97 -26.86
CA PRO A 178 23.19 -24.21 -25.70
C PRO A 178 21.99 -24.04 -24.78
N GLY A 179 22.03 -24.73 -23.64
CA GLY A 179 20.96 -24.72 -22.64
C GLY A 179 20.61 -23.29 -22.25
N HIS A 180 19.36 -22.90 -22.50
CA HIS A 180 18.77 -21.69 -21.93
C HIS A 180 18.67 -21.89 -20.43
N LYS A 181 19.72 -21.48 -19.71
CA LYS A 181 19.62 -21.28 -18.27
C LYS A 181 18.65 -20.14 -18.07
N VAL A 182 17.50 -20.43 -17.48
CA VAL A 182 16.62 -19.42 -16.89
C VAL A 182 17.52 -18.54 -16.01
N PRO A 183 17.61 -17.23 -16.26
CA PRO A 183 18.43 -16.34 -15.46
C PRO A 183 17.92 -16.42 -14.01
N GLN A 184 18.68 -17.03 -13.13
CA GLN A 184 18.44 -16.89 -11.70
C GLN A 184 18.70 -15.41 -11.37
N HIS A 185 17.61 -14.68 -11.10
CA HIS A 185 17.64 -13.25 -10.77
C HIS A 185 18.43 -12.93 -9.48
N ASP A 186 18.86 -13.94 -8.74
CA ASP A 186 19.63 -13.79 -7.49
C ASP A 186 21.04 -13.22 -7.70
N ASN A 187 21.54 -13.13 -8.93
CA ASN A 187 22.91 -12.69 -9.23
C ASN A 187 23.00 -11.35 -9.99
N ILE A 188 21.95 -10.53 -9.96
CA ILE A 188 22.01 -9.21 -10.59
C ILE A 188 22.88 -8.29 -9.73
N GLU A 189 24.06 -7.93 -10.25
CA GLU A 189 24.97 -6.95 -9.64
C GLU A 189 24.32 -5.56 -9.69
N LEU A 190 23.99 -5.00 -8.53
CA LEU A 190 23.34 -3.68 -8.44
C LEU A 190 24.25 -2.58 -9.03
N CYS A 191 25.56 -2.74 -8.89
CA CYS A 191 26.51 -1.72 -9.34
C CYS A 191 26.47 -1.45 -10.86
N CYS A 192 25.91 -2.37 -11.66
CA CYS A 192 25.77 -2.20 -13.12
C CYS A 192 25.02 -0.91 -13.51
N ILE A 193 24.04 -0.47 -12.71
CA ILE A 193 23.26 0.74 -13.00
C ILE A 193 24.12 2.02 -13.00
N ARG A 194 25.26 2.00 -12.29
CA ARG A 194 26.16 3.17 -12.17
C ARG A 194 26.91 3.49 -13.46
N ALA A 195 26.89 2.58 -14.45
CA ALA A 195 27.33 2.90 -15.81
C ALA A 195 26.40 3.91 -16.51
N TYR A 196 25.17 4.10 -16.00
CA TYR A 196 24.13 4.93 -16.59
C TYR A 196 23.64 5.99 -15.59
N PRO A 197 24.42 7.05 -15.30
CA PRO A 197 24.09 8.04 -14.28
C PRO A 197 22.75 8.75 -14.51
N ASN A 198 22.35 8.94 -15.78
CA ASN A 198 21.04 9.51 -16.13
C ASN A 198 19.88 8.60 -15.71
N ARG A 199 20.07 7.28 -15.73
CA ARG A 199 19.07 6.31 -15.27
C ARG A 199 18.98 6.32 -13.74
N VAL A 200 20.12 6.33 -13.05
CA VAL A 200 20.17 6.46 -11.58
C VAL A 200 19.41 7.70 -11.11
N ALA A 201 19.64 8.86 -11.74
CA ALA A 201 18.96 10.12 -11.40
C ALA A 201 17.43 10.09 -11.65
N THR A 202 16.94 9.18 -12.47
CA THR A 202 15.51 9.05 -12.82
C THR A 202 14.81 7.88 -12.14
N LEU A 203 15.52 7.07 -11.34
CA LEU A 203 14.94 5.94 -10.61
C LEU A 203 13.79 6.40 -9.70
N GLN A 204 14.02 7.41 -8.86
CA GLN A 204 13.02 7.89 -7.90
C GLN A 204 11.71 8.36 -8.57
N PRO A 205 11.72 9.24 -9.59
CA PRO A 205 10.48 9.66 -10.25
C PRO A 205 9.83 8.57 -11.10
N ARG A 206 10.57 7.59 -11.63
CA ARG A 206 10.03 6.50 -12.48
C ARG A 206 9.42 5.35 -11.66
N TYR A 207 10.00 5.05 -10.50
CA TYR A 207 9.60 3.94 -9.63
C TYR A 207 9.00 4.43 -8.31
N ARG A 208 8.08 5.41 -8.37
CA ARG A 208 7.51 6.08 -7.19
C ARG A 208 6.98 5.12 -6.13
N GLN A 209 6.34 4.03 -6.55
CA GLN A 209 5.77 3.04 -5.63
C GLN A 209 6.85 2.36 -4.78
N PHE A 210 7.96 1.94 -5.41
CA PHE A 210 9.10 1.34 -4.70
C PHE A 210 9.68 2.33 -3.68
N PHE A 211 9.94 3.57 -4.10
CA PHE A 211 10.52 4.58 -3.20
C PHE A 211 9.57 5.01 -2.08
N PHE A 212 8.25 5.02 -2.33
CA PHE A 212 7.25 5.22 -1.29
C PHE A 212 7.30 4.10 -0.25
N MET A 213 7.38 2.84 -0.69
CA MET A 213 7.50 1.69 0.22
C MET A 213 8.82 1.71 0.99
N ALA A 214 9.94 1.98 0.31
CA ALA A 214 11.24 2.12 0.94
C ALA A 214 11.27 3.24 1.99
N LYS A 215 10.65 4.39 1.69
CA LYS A 215 10.48 5.49 2.66
C LYS A 215 9.68 5.04 3.87
N ALA A 216 8.56 4.34 3.67
CA ALA A 216 7.72 3.85 4.77
C ALA A 216 8.47 2.84 5.66
N CYS A 217 9.18 1.88 5.07
CA CYS A 217 9.96 0.87 5.78
C CYS A 217 11.15 1.46 6.56
N LEU A 218 11.95 2.33 5.92
CA LEU A 218 13.12 2.94 6.54
C LEU A 218 12.74 3.98 7.61
N SER A 219 11.54 4.55 7.52
CA SER A 219 11.06 5.49 8.54
C SER A 219 10.63 4.82 9.83
N GLN A 220 10.29 3.53 9.81
CA GLN A 220 9.82 2.81 11.00
C GLN A 220 10.95 2.38 11.94
N ASN A 221 12.20 2.37 11.46
CA ASN A 221 13.37 1.90 12.21
C ASN A 221 13.96 2.95 13.18
N GLU A 222 13.45 4.19 13.17
CA GLU A 222 13.85 5.25 14.11
C GLU A 222 13.10 5.21 15.46
N ILE A 223 12.48 4.08 15.82
CA ILE A 223 11.99 3.88 17.19
C ILE A 223 12.92 2.95 17.98
N PRO A 224 14.08 3.43 18.49
CA PRO A 224 14.87 2.69 19.45
C PRO A 224 14.05 2.50 20.74
N GLY A 225 13.63 1.27 21.01
CA GLY A 225 13.20 0.85 22.35
C GLY A 225 11.70 0.76 22.61
N ILE A 226 10.84 0.74 21.60
CA ILE A 226 9.39 0.55 21.77
C ILE A 226 8.96 -0.84 21.27
N THR A 227 9.18 -1.84 22.12
CA THR A 227 8.07 -2.73 22.54
C THR A 227 7.09 -1.96 23.46
N SER A 228 7.02 -0.64 23.37
CA SER A 228 6.26 0.23 24.25
C SER A 228 4.80 0.19 23.82
N ARG A 229 4.06 -0.63 24.57
CA ARG A 229 2.98 -0.13 25.42
C ARG A 229 2.08 0.88 24.69
N ARG A 230 1.17 0.31 23.91
CA ARG A 230 -0.27 0.54 24.03
C ARG A 230 -0.65 1.39 25.27
N GLY A 231 -0.76 2.69 25.08
CA GLY A 231 -1.16 3.68 26.07
C GLY A 231 -0.75 5.04 25.50
N SER A 232 -1.61 5.96 25.14
CA SER A 232 -2.94 6.28 25.65
C SER A 232 -3.72 6.94 24.51
N HIS A 233 -4.34 6.14 23.65
CA HIS A 233 -5.51 6.62 22.92
C HIS A 233 -6.72 6.31 23.78
N VAL A 234 -7.54 7.32 24.04
CA VAL A 234 -8.91 7.13 24.51
C VAL A 234 -9.55 6.19 23.49
N HIS A 235 -9.65 4.92 23.88
CA HIS A 235 -10.10 3.86 23.01
C HIS A 235 -11.56 4.19 22.64
N PRO A 236 -11.99 4.00 21.39
CA PRO A 236 -13.41 3.98 21.01
C PRO A 236 -14.26 2.99 21.83
N SER A 237 -13.64 2.23 22.76
CA SER A 237 -14.28 1.35 23.71
C SER A 237 -15.20 2.06 24.68
N VAL A 238 -14.97 3.33 25.04
CA VAL A 238 -15.88 4.04 25.98
C VAL A 238 -17.23 4.32 25.32
N PHE A 239 -17.22 4.57 24.01
CA PHE A 239 -18.43 4.75 23.22
C PHE A 239 -19.18 3.42 23.04
N LEU A 240 -18.48 2.33 22.73
CA LEU A 240 -19.09 0.99 22.63
C LEU A 240 -19.63 0.46 23.96
N GLN A 241 -19.03 0.86 25.09
CA GLN A 241 -19.48 0.44 26.42
C GLN A 241 -20.75 1.18 26.87
N ARG A 242 -20.91 2.47 26.56
CA ARG A 242 -22.20 3.19 26.78
C ARG A 242 -23.33 2.67 25.91
N VAL A 243 -23.04 2.28 24.66
CA VAL A 243 -24.05 1.71 23.77
C VAL A 243 -24.53 0.32 24.26
N GLN A 244 -23.69 -0.44 24.97
CA GLN A 244 -24.11 -1.68 25.64
C GLN A 244 -24.99 -1.46 26.88
N GLU A 245 -24.92 -0.29 27.51
CA GLU A 245 -25.71 0.06 28.70
C GLU A 245 -27.08 0.67 28.35
N GLY A 246 -27.42 0.79 27.06
CA GLY A 246 -28.74 1.25 26.59
C GLY A 246 -28.96 2.76 26.72
N GLU A 247 -27.91 3.52 27.03
CA GLU A 247 -27.95 4.98 27.02
C GLU A 247 -27.78 5.47 25.58
N THR A 248 -28.87 5.93 24.97
CA THR A 248 -28.81 6.66 23.70
C THR A 248 -28.21 8.05 23.98
N PRO A 249 -27.09 8.42 23.33
CA PRO A 249 -26.55 9.77 23.44
C PRO A 249 -27.63 10.80 23.11
N SER A 250 -27.66 11.92 23.82
CA SER A 250 -28.60 12.99 23.46
C SER A 250 -28.23 13.59 22.10
N ASP A 251 -29.20 14.16 21.39
CA ASP A 251 -28.97 14.83 20.10
C ASP A 251 -27.86 15.90 20.18
N SER A 252 -27.67 16.52 21.35
CA SER A 252 -26.58 17.48 21.57
C SER A 252 -25.21 16.81 21.63
N GLU A 253 -25.09 15.65 22.29
CA GLU A 253 -23.83 14.92 22.40
C GLU A 253 -23.41 14.30 21.05
N MET A 254 -24.39 13.93 20.22
CA MET A 254 -24.11 13.37 18.90
C MET A 254 -23.57 14.43 17.92
N SER A 255 -24.00 15.69 18.08
CA SER A 255 -23.42 16.82 17.33
C SER A 255 -21.96 17.05 17.71
N ASP A 256 -21.65 17.08 19.01
CA ASP A 256 -20.27 17.29 19.51
C ASP A 256 -19.31 16.18 19.03
N ILE A 257 -19.78 14.93 18.98
CA ILE A 257 -18.99 13.79 18.49
C ILE A 257 -18.73 13.89 16.98
N LEU A 258 -19.70 14.32 16.19
CA LEU A 258 -19.54 14.50 14.74
C LEU A 258 -18.58 15.64 14.43
N ASP A 259 -18.72 16.77 15.14
CA ASP A 259 -17.82 17.92 14.98
C ASP A 259 -16.37 17.56 15.38
N GLU A 260 -16.17 16.76 16.45
CA GLU A 260 -14.83 16.30 16.83
C GLU A 260 -14.25 15.27 15.84
N LEU A 261 -15.09 14.41 15.26
CA LEU A 261 -14.67 13.48 14.21
C LEU A 261 -14.27 14.21 12.93
N GLU A 262 -15.03 15.24 12.55
CA GLU A 262 -14.75 16.07 11.37
C GLU A 262 -13.49 16.93 11.59
N ALA A 263 -13.31 17.50 12.78
CA ALA A 263 -12.09 18.20 13.16
C ALA A 263 -10.85 17.28 13.10
N ARG A 264 -10.96 16.01 13.57
CA ARG A 264 -9.87 15.03 13.45
C ARG A 264 -9.62 14.59 12.01
N ALA A 265 -10.66 14.45 11.21
CA ALA A 265 -10.50 14.13 9.79
C ALA A 265 -9.76 15.25 9.05
N GLN A 266 -10.08 16.52 9.37
CA GLN A 266 -9.35 17.68 8.87
C GLN A 266 -7.92 17.75 9.41
N GLU A 267 -7.69 17.46 10.69
CA GLU A 267 -6.35 17.45 11.31
C GLU A 267 -5.44 16.38 10.71
N HIS A 268 -5.94 15.17 10.46
CA HIS A 268 -5.20 14.12 9.75
C HIS A 268 -4.88 14.50 8.30
N GLN A 269 -5.74 15.30 7.67
CA GLN A 269 -5.53 15.78 6.30
C GLN A 269 -4.49 16.91 6.26
N THR A 270 -4.44 17.79 7.27
CA THR A 270 -3.42 18.86 7.36
C THR A 270 -2.08 18.40 7.91
N GLN A 271 -2.02 17.42 8.83
CA GLN A 271 -0.76 16.78 9.25
C GLN A 271 -0.06 16.08 8.08
N ARG A 272 -0.81 15.49 7.15
CA ARG A 272 -0.25 14.87 5.94
C ARG A 272 0.52 15.81 5.02
N PHE A 273 0.36 17.13 5.14
CA PHE A 273 1.07 18.12 4.32
C PHE A 273 2.16 18.88 5.09
N GLN A 274 2.27 18.69 6.41
CA GLN A 274 3.29 19.38 7.23
C GLN A 274 4.44 18.46 7.68
N ASP A 275 4.29 17.14 7.61
CA ASP A 275 5.34 16.17 7.94
C ASP A 275 6.21 15.76 6.73
N ASP A 276 6.14 16.48 5.61
CA ASP A 276 6.96 16.19 4.42
C ASP A 276 8.46 16.48 4.62
N ASP A 277 8.83 17.27 5.64
CA ASP A 277 10.23 17.62 5.97
C ASP A 277 10.92 16.61 6.89
N GLU A 278 10.19 15.70 7.54
CA GLU A 278 10.78 14.66 8.39
C GLU A 278 11.02 13.37 7.59
N GLU A 279 11.64 13.55 6.44
CA GLU A 279 12.30 12.45 5.75
C GLU A 279 13.33 11.83 6.71
N THR A 280 13.06 10.60 7.15
CA THR A 280 13.89 9.94 8.16
C THR A 280 15.34 9.86 7.70
N ARG A 281 16.25 9.95 8.67
CA ARG A 281 17.68 10.01 8.40
C ARG A 281 18.13 8.79 7.58
N GLN A 282 17.53 7.63 7.86
CA GLN A 282 17.81 6.38 7.16
C GLN A 282 17.38 6.41 5.69
N TYR A 283 16.18 6.90 5.38
CA TYR A 283 15.75 7.01 3.99
C TYR A 283 16.61 8.03 3.23
N ARG A 284 16.94 9.16 3.86
CA ARG A 284 17.85 10.14 3.25
C ARG A 284 19.24 9.57 2.99
N GLU A 285 19.78 8.78 3.93
CA GLU A 285 21.05 8.08 3.78
C GLU A 285 21.01 7.07 2.63
N PHE A 286 19.95 6.26 2.55
CA PHE A 286 19.72 5.35 1.43
C PHE A 286 19.71 6.07 0.07
N ILE A 287 18.98 7.19 -0.05
CA ILE A 287 18.95 8.00 -1.27
C ILE A 287 20.33 8.60 -1.59
N ASN A 288 21.05 9.08 -0.59
CA ASN A 288 22.40 9.62 -0.76
C ASN A 288 23.37 8.55 -1.26
N VAL A 289 23.34 7.34 -0.69
CA VAL A 289 24.14 6.20 -1.17
C VAL A 289 23.76 5.90 -2.62
N LEU A 290 22.47 5.71 -2.92
CA LEU A 290 21.99 5.34 -4.25
C LEU A 290 22.42 6.34 -5.33
N THR A 291 22.49 7.63 -5.00
CA THR A 291 22.88 8.71 -5.91
C THR A 291 24.37 9.06 -5.89
N THR A 292 25.19 8.39 -5.06
CA THR A 292 26.63 8.68 -4.95
C THR A 292 27.38 8.35 -6.25
N PRO A 293 28.11 9.33 -6.85
CA PRO A 293 28.85 9.12 -8.09
C PRO A 293 29.93 8.03 -8.00
N ARG A 294 30.19 7.32 -9.11
CA ARG A 294 31.21 6.25 -9.21
C ARG A 294 32.63 6.68 -8.86
N ARG A 295 32.95 7.96 -9.02
CA ARG A 295 34.24 8.54 -8.64
C ARG A 295 34.43 8.68 -7.13
N ASP A 296 33.34 8.75 -6.37
CA ASP A 296 33.36 9.06 -4.94
C ASP A 296 33.26 7.78 -4.07
N MET A 297 32.79 6.68 -4.63
CA MET A 297 32.62 5.39 -3.95
C MET A 297 32.81 4.23 -4.92
N SER A 298 33.61 3.22 -4.56
CA SER A 298 33.82 2.03 -5.39
C SER A 298 32.54 1.20 -5.51
N ASP A 299 32.43 0.40 -6.56
CA ASP A 299 31.21 -0.37 -6.85
C ASP A 299 30.88 -1.36 -5.73
N ASN A 300 31.87 -2.11 -5.23
CA ASN A 300 31.67 -3.03 -4.10
C ASN A 300 31.22 -2.31 -2.82
N ALA A 301 31.80 -1.13 -2.51
CA ALA A 301 31.44 -0.38 -1.32
C ALA A 301 30.03 0.22 -1.44
N TRP A 302 29.68 0.68 -2.64
CA TRP A 302 28.36 1.21 -2.97
C TRP A 302 27.28 0.14 -2.87
N GLU A 303 27.50 -1.02 -3.49
CA GLU A 303 26.55 -2.13 -3.46
C GLU A 303 26.35 -2.62 -2.01
N GLN A 304 27.43 -2.82 -1.26
CA GLN A 304 27.33 -3.17 0.16
C GLN A 304 26.54 -2.13 0.96
N SER A 305 26.77 -0.84 0.73
CA SER A 305 26.04 0.23 1.46
C SER A 305 24.54 0.25 1.11
N VAL A 306 24.18 -0.08 -0.14
CA VAL A 306 22.77 -0.24 -0.55
C VAL A 306 22.15 -1.47 0.12
N GLU A 307 22.87 -2.59 0.14
CA GLU A 307 22.43 -3.83 0.80
C GLU A 307 22.25 -3.63 2.30
N ASP A 308 23.22 -3.02 2.98
CA ASP A 308 23.18 -2.71 4.41
C ASP A 308 21.97 -1.81 4.75
N SER A 309 21.66 -0.84 3.88
CA SER A 309 20.49 0.04 4.05
C SER A 309 19.17 -0.74 4.00
N LEU A 310 19.12 -1.84 3.25
CA LEU A 310 17.91 -2.65 3.03
C LEU A 310 17.98 -4.04 3.68
N GLU A 311 18.95 -4.29 4.56
CA GLU A 311 19.24 -5.62 5.15
C GLU A 311 18.01 -6.25 5.82
N HIS A 312 17.21 -5.42 6.50
CA HIS A 312 16.00 -5.85 7.22
C HIS A 312 14.78 -6.01 6.30
N TRP A 313 14.91 -5.69 5.01
CA TRP A 313 13.82 -5.64 4.03
C TRP A 313 14.20 -6.38 2.74
N PRO A 314 14.44 -7.70 2.79
CA PRO A 314 14.92 -8.48 1.64
C PRO A 314 14.00 -8.40 0.41
N ALA A 315 12.69 -8.23 0.62
CA ALA A 315 11.73 -8.03 -0.47
C ALA A 315 11.97 -6.72 -1.23
N LEU A 316 12.32 -5.63 -0.54
CA LEU A 316 12.69 -4.36 -1.18
C LEU A 316 14.02 -4.50 -1.93
N LEU A 317 15.00 -5.18 -1.34
CA LEU A 317 16.28 -5.41 -2.01
C LEU A 317 16.11 -6.22 -3.32
N LYS A 318 15.28 -7.27 -3.29
CA LYS A 318 14.92 -8.05 -4.49
C LYS A 318 14.27 -7.16 -5.56
N GLN A 319 13.26 -6.38 -5.18
CA GLN A 319 12.57 -5.46 -6.10
C GLN A 319 13.53 -4.41 -6.69
N LEU A 320 14.49 -3.91 -5.90
CA LEU A 320 15.51 -2.98 -6.40
C LEU A 320 16.41 -3.64 -7.45
N ARG A 321 16.81 -4.90 -7.26
CA ARG A 321 17.59 -5.66 -8.26
C ARG A 321 16.83 -5.81 -9.58
N GLU A 322 15.54 -6.14 -9.52
CA GLU A 322 14.67 -6.24 -10.70
C GLU A 322 14.55 -4.90 -11.45
N ILE A 323 14.38 -3.79 -10.71
CA ILE A 323 14.35 -2.44 -11.27
C ILE A 323 15.68 -2.11 -11.97
N VAL A 324 16.80 -2.41 -11.32
CA VAL A 324 18.15 -2.17 -11.88
C VAL A 324 18.37 -2.99 -13.15
N GLU A 325 18.02 -4.27 -13.15
CA GLU A 325 18.14 -5.13 -14.32
C GLU A 325 17.35 -4.56 -15.50
N ARG A 326 16.09 -4.18 -15.28
CA ARG A 326 15.23 -3.58 -16.31
C ARG A 326 15.84 -2.31 -16.89
N GLU A 327 16.31 -1.39 -16.05
CA GLU A 327 16.91 -0.14 -16.54
C GLU A 327 18.21 -0.35 -17.30
N VAL A 328 19.03 -1.32 -16.88
CA VAL A 328 20.26 -1.68 -17.59
C VAL A 328 19.94 -2.31 -18.96
N GLN A 329 18.95 -3.19 -19.03
CA GLN A 329 18.47 -3.77 -20.29
C GLN A 329 17.93 -2.69 -21.24
N ASP A 330 17.07 -1.79 -20.74
CA ASP A 330 16.55 -0.64 -21.48
C ASP A 330 17.68 0.23 -22.05
N ALA A 331 18.71 0.51 -21.24
CA ALA A 331 19.84 1.34 -21.67
C ALA A 331 20.66 0.68 -22.79
N ARG A 332 20.93 -0.62 -22.68
CA ARG A 332 21.62 -1.39 -23.73
C ARG A 332 20.83 -1.43 -25.03
N ALA A 333 19.50 -1.55 -24.95
CA ALA A 333 18.63 -1.50 -26.12
C ALA A 333 18.68 -0.13 -26.82
N THR A 334 18.73 0.97 -26.05
CA THR A 334 18.83 2.32 -26.63
C THR A 334 20.17 2.59 -27.30
N ASP A 335 21.27 2.07 -26.74
CA ASP A 335 22.61 2.27 -27.34
C ASP A 335 22.74 1.56 -28.69
N THR A 336 22.06 0.41 -28.85
CA THR A 336 22.11 -0.38 -30.09
C THR A 336 21.39 0.30 -31.28
N GLN A 337 20.47 1.24 -31.02
CA GLN A 337 19.71 1.92 -32.09
C GLN A 337 20.40 3.15 -32.67
N VAL A 338 21.51 3.60 -32.07
CA VAL A 338 22.21 4.84 -32.45
C VAL A 338 23.45 4.57 -33.32
N GLU A 339 23.87 3.30 -33.42
CA GLU A 339 24.85 2.83 -34.42
C GLU A 339 24.18 2.53 -35.77
#